data_AF-A0A2E7V5J0-F1
#
_entry.id   AF-A0A2E7V5J0-F1
#
_cell.length_a   1.000
_cell.length_b   1.000
_cell.length_c   1.000
_cell.angle_alpha   90.00
_cell.angle_beta   90.00
_cell.angle_gamma   90.00
#
_symmetry.space_group_name_H-M   'P 1'
#
loop_
_entity.id
_entity.type
_entity.pdbx_description
1 polymer ?
#
loop_
_entity_poly.entity_id
_entity_poly.type
_entity_poly.pdbx_seq_one_letter_code
_entity_poly.pdbx_strand_id
1 'polypeptide(L)'
;MTEKYDLFEQVTFRGRRHGRKLRPRVQKLVAENLPHFLVNEAIDRKKVDVNTFFPEKPREVWLEIGFGAGEHIAWQAKRHPQIGFLGFEPYLNGVASLVRHSVSEKLSNIRIVPDDIRPFLIKLPDRCLSRIFILFPDPWPKSKHKKRRIIQCETLSELHRIMKPGAKLRIATDHLDYLSWILIHFKNFNGFHWLAKSPKDWRCRSNDWPQTRYEQKAIREGRTPAFLEYQRN
;
A
#
# COMPACT_ATOMS: atom_id res chain seq x y z
N MET A 1 -26.10 4.80 -2.99
CA MET A 1 -24.63 4.97 -3.20
C MET A 1 -23.90 3.64 -3.40
N THR A 2 -24.58 2.50 -3.34
CA THR A 2 -23.99 1.15 -3.39
C THR A 2 -23.80 0.59 -4.80
N GLU A 3 -24.46 1.13 -5.82
CA GLU A 3 -24.51 0.48 -7.14
C GLU A 3 -23.40 0.91 -8.12
N LYS A 4 -22.62 1.97 -7.83
CA LYS A 4 -21.64 2.50 -8.80
C LYS A 4 -20.18 2.04 -8.59
N TYR A 5 -19.95 1.15 -7.63
CA TYR A 5 -18.61 0.64 -7.30
C TYR A 5 -18.52 -0.89 -7.36
N ASP A 6 -19.45 -1.54 -8.07
CA ASP A 6 -19.50 -3.01 -8.23
C ASP A 6 -18.55 -3.53 -9.34
N LEU A 7 -17.56 -2.73 -9.72
CA LEU A 7 -16.64 -3.01 -10.85
C LEU A 7 -15.49 -3.97 -10.49
N PHE A 8 -15.56 -4.67 -9.35
CA PHE A 8 -14.41 -5.37 -8.74
C PHE A 8 -14.61 -6.88 -8.56
N GLU A 9 -15.58 -7.49 -9.23
CA GLU A 9 -15.99 -8.90 -8.97
C GLU A 9 -15.05 -10.02 -9.46
N GLN A 10 -13.85 -9.74 -9.98
CA GLN A 10 -13.03 -10.81 -10.57
C GLN A 10 -11.97 -11.44 -9.64
N VAL A 11 -11.75 -10.92 -8.43
CA VAL A 11 -10.96 -11.62 -7.39
C VAL A 11 -11.64 -11.47 -6.03
N THR A 12 -11.97 -12.60 -5.39
CA THR A 12 -12.57 -12.59 -4.05
C THR A 12 -11.58 -12.06 -3.02
N PHE A 13 -11.59 -10.75 -2.75
CA PHE A 13 -10.89 -10.16 -1.62
C PHE A 13 -11.42 -10.75 -0.32
N ARG A 14 -10.54 -11.34 0.50
CA ARG A 14 -10.93 -12.09 1.71
C ARG A 14 -10.80 -11.30 3.01
N GLY A 15 -10.46 -10.02 2.94
CA GLY A 15 -10.40 -9.10 4.09
C GLY A 15 -11.68 -8.28 4.28
N ARG A 16 -11.62 -7.28 5.15
CA ARG A 16 -12.76 -6.38 5.45
C ARG A 16 -12.87 -5.28 4.40
N ARG A 17 -13.97 -5.23 3.63
CA ARG A 17 -14.27 -4.12 2.70
C ARG A 17 -14.93 -2.91 3.37
N HIS A 18 -15.82 -3.15 4.33
CA HIS A 18 -16.62 -2.09 4.96
C HIS A 18 -16.45 -2.06 6.48
N GLY A 19 -16.49 -0.86 7.05
CA GLY A 19 -16.46 -0.61 8.48
C GLY A 19 -17.78 -0.05 9.00
N ARG A 20 -17.70 0.72 10.09
CA ARG A 20 -18.86 1.47 10.59
C ARG A 20 -19.32 2.49 9.54
N LYS A 21 -20.63 2.71 9.46
CA LYS A 21 -21.23 3.73 8.58
C LYS A 21 -20.56 5.08 8.83
N LEU A 22 -20.09 5.72 7.75
CA LEU A 22 -19.49 7.04 7.81
C LEU A 22 -20.53 8.08 8.22
N ARG A 23 -20.13 9.13 8.96
CA ARG A 23 -21.02 10.26 9.28
C ARG A 23 -21.48 10.95 7.98
N PRO A 24 -22.71 11.50 7.90
CA PRO A 24 -23.23 12.11 6.67
C PRO A 24 -22.30 13.15 6.05
N ARG A 25 -21.70 14.02 6.87
CA ARG A 25 -20.69 15.01 6.43
C ARG A 25 -19.48 14.38 5.75
N VAL A 26 -19.00 13.23 6.24
CA VAL A 26 -17.87 12.51 5.65
C VAL A 26 -18.28 11.84 4.35
N GLN A 27 -19.48 11.26 4.28
CA GLN A 27 -19.99 10.68 3.04
C GLN A 27 -20.08 11.72 1.92
N LYS A 28 -20.62 12.90 2.23
CA LYS A 28 -20.70 14.02 1.27
C LYS A 28 -19.31 14.43 0.78
N LEU A 29 -18.37 14.68 1.71
CA LEU A 29 -17.00 15.04 1.36
C LEU A 29 -16.34 13.98 0.45
N VAL A 30 -16.50 12.70 0.76
CA VAL A 30 -15.93 11.61 -0.04
C VAL A 30 -16.59 11.55 -1.42
N ALA A 31 -17.91 11.64 -1.51
CA ALA A 31 -18.64 11.61 -2.78
C ALA A 31 -18.22 12.75 -3.71
N GLU A 32 -17.98 13.95 -3.16
CA GLU A 32 -17.55 15.14 -3.92
C GLU A 32 -16.09 15.06 -4.37
N ASN A 33 -15.21 14.46 -3.56
CA ASN A 33 -13.76 14.57 -3.77
C ASN A 33 -13.08 13.30 -4.30
N LEU A 34 -13.59 12.11 -3.95
CA LEU A 34 -12.98 10.85 -4.36
C LEU A 34 -12.80 10.73 -5.89
N PRO A 35 -13.73 11.17 -6.76
CA PRO A 35 -13.55 11.11 -8.21
C PRO A 35 -12.26 11.78 -8.72
N HIS A 36 -11.72 12.80 -8.04
CA HIS A 36 -10.47 13.46 -8.42
C HIS A 36 -9.21 12.63 -8.10
N PHE A 37 -9.33 11.67 -7.20
CA PHE A 37 -8.23 10.79 -6.77
C PHE A 37 -8.32 9.40 -7.37
N LEU A 38 -9.48 8.99 -7.88
CA LEU A 38 -9.68 7.64 -8.39
C LEU A 38 -8.92 7.37 -9.68
N VAL A 39 -8.28 6.20 -9.76
CA VAL A 39 -7.81 5.64 -11.02
C VAL A 39 -8.89 4.72 -11.58
N ASN A 40 -9.80 5.28 -12.37
CA ASN A 40 -10.89 4.51 -13.00
C ASN A 40 -10.39 3.62 -14.14
N GLU A 41 -9.35 4.05 -14.87
CA GLU A 41 -8.87 3.41 -16.10
C GLU A 41 -8.04 2.13 -15.87
N ALA A 42 -7.74 1.81 -14.61
CA ALA A 42 -6.92 0.68 -14.18
C ALA A 42 -7.60 -0.69 -14.40
N ILE A 43 -8.92 -0.71 -14.50
CA ILE A 43 -9.70 -1.95 -14.45
C ILE A 43 -9.85 -2.55 -15.85
N ASP A 44 -10.01 -1.73 -16.89
CA ASP A 44 -10.38 -2.20 -18.24
C ASP A 44 -9.22 -2.27 -19.26
N ARG A 45 -8.07 -1.64 -18.97
CA ARG A 45 -6.92 -1.64 -19.91
C ARG A 45 -6.01 -2.86 -19.71
N LYS A 46 -5.60 -3.49 -20.82
CA LYS A 46 -4.62 -4.61 -20.82
C LYS A 46 -3.22 -4.19 -20.32
N LYS A 47 -2.85 -2.92 -20.50
CA LYS A 47 -1.62 -2.30 -19.97
C LYS A 47 -1.90 -0.86 -19.56
N VAL A 48 -1.35 -0.43 -18.44
CA VAL A 48 -1.50 0.93 -17.91
C VAL A 48 -0.18 1.70 -17.98
N ASP A 49 -0.21 3.02 -18.16
CA ASP A 49 0.94 3.88 -17.86
C ASP A 49 0.65 4.62 -16.56
N VAL A 50 1.41 4.30 -15.51
CA VAL A 50 1.21 4.90 -14.18
C VAL A 50 1.41 6.41 -14.16
N ASN A 51 2.17 6.96 -15.12
CA ASN A 51 2.44 8.39 -15.17
C ASN A 51 1.20 9.18 -15.57
N THR A 52 0.29 8.58 -16.35
CA THR A 52 -0.93 9.26 -16.84
C THR A 52 -2.01 9.36 -15.77
N PHE A 53 -1.82 8.73 -14.61
CA PHE A 53 -2.79 8.82 -13.52
C PHE A 53 -2.77 10.19 -12.85
N PHE A 54 -1.64 10.88 -12.87
CA PHE A 54 -1.43 12.15 -12.17
C PHE A 54 -1.76 13.34 -13.07
N PRO A 55 -2.12 14.52 -12.51
CA PRO A 55 -2.45 15.69 -13.31
C PRO A 55 -1.23 16.20 -14.08
N GLU A 56 -0.07 16.10 -13.44
CA GLU A 56 1.25 16.39 -14.00
C GLU A 56 2.09 15.11 -13.95
N LYS A 57 2.98 14.94 -14.94
CA LYS A 57 3.86 13.78 -15.00
C LYS A 57 4.82 13.81 -13.80
N PRO A 58 4.77 12.79 -12.90
CA PRO A 58 5.64 12.78 -11.73
C PRO A 58 7.08 12.39 -12.11
N ARG A 59 8.06 12.79 -11.29
CA ARG A 59 9.46 12.36 -11.45
C ARG A 59 9.62 10.86 -11.23
N GLU A 60 8.91 10.34 -10.25
CA GLU A 60 8.82 8.90 -9.94
C GLU A 60 7.43 8.57 -9.42
N VAL A 61 7.08 7.28 -9.46
CA VAL A 61 5.87 6.76 -8.84
C VAL A 61 6.24 5.82 -7.70
N TRP A 62 5.64 6.06 -6.53
CA TRP A 62 5.73 5.22 -5.34
C TRP A 62 4.37 4.57 -5.07
N LEU A 63 4.38 3.32 -4.59
CA LEU A 63 3.18 2.53 -4.32
C LEU A 63 3.05 2.24 -2.82
N GLU A 64 1.85 2.38 -2.27
CA GLU A 64 1.50 1.85 -0.95
C GLU A 64 0.36 0.83 -1.07
N ILE A 65 0.63 -0.39 -0.60
CA ILE A 65 -0.32 -1.51 -0.61
C ILE A 65 -0.93 -1.65 0.77
N GLY A 66 -2.26 -1.50 0.86
CA GLY A 66 -3.00 -1.53 2.11
C GLY A 66 -2.69 -0.31 2.98
N PHE A 67 -2.90 0.90 2.45
CA PHE A 67 -2.55 2.16 3.13
C PHE A 67 -3.39 2.44 4.40
N GLY A 68 -4.41 1.64 4.68
CA GLY A 68 -5.25 1.76 5.86
C GLY A 68 -5.96 3.11 5.91
N ALA A 69 -5.75 3.89 6.97
CA ALA A 69 -6.36 5.21 7.11
C ALA A 69 -5.59 6.33 6.36
N GLY A 70 -4.50 5.98 5.67
CA GLY A 70 -3.80 6.86 4.73
C GLY A 70 -2.83 7.85 5.38
N GLU A 71 -2.51 7.70 6.66
CA GLU A 71 -1.61 8.65 7.34
C GLU A 71 -0.20 8.63 6.75
N HIS A 72 0.32 7.44 6.40
CA HIS A 72 1.66 7.30 5.84
C HIS A 72 1.75 7.88 4.43
N ILE A 73 0.88 7.43 3.51
CA ILE A 73 0.86 7.93 2.13
C ILE A 73 0.66 9.45 2.06
N ALA A 74 -0.23 10.03 2.88
CA ALA A 74 -0.47 11.48 2.90
C ALA A 74 0.77 12.25 3.39
N TRP A 75 1.42 11.75 4.45
CA TRP A 75 2.64 12.35 4.98
C TRP A 75 3.80 12.33 3.98
N GLN A 76 3.95 11.24 3.23
CA GLN A 76 4.97 11.11 2.18
C GLN A 76 4.65 12.03 1.00
N ALA A 77 3.41 12.04 0.54
CA ALA A 77 2.95 12.88 -0.57
C ALA A 77 3.21 14.37 -0.33
N LYS A 78 2.96 14.84 0.90
CA LYS A 78 3.24 16.21 1.31
C LYS A 78 4.72 16.59 1.27
N ARG A 79 5.62 15.65 1.59
CA ARG A 79 7.07 15.88 1.63
C ARG A 79 7.75 15.72 0.29
N HIS A 80 7.08 15.06 -0.64
CA HIS A 80 7.59 14.74 -1.96
C HIS A 80 6.58 15.16 -3.04
N PRO A 81 6.29 16.46 -3.19
CA PRO A 81 5.26 16.94 -4.12
C PRO A 81 5.52 16.56 -5.59
N GLN A 82 6.78 16.33 -5.95
CA GLN A 82 7.22 15.90 -7.29
C GLN A 82 7.04 14.39 -7.57
N ILE A 83 6.67 13.62 -6.54
CA ILE A 83 6.52 12.16 -6.61
C ILE A 83 5.03 11.83 -6.66
N GLY A 84 4.65 10.94 -7.58
CA GLY A 84 3.30 10.41 -7.66
C GLY A 84 3.11 9.25 -6.69
N PHE A 85 2.05 9.29 -5.88
CA PHE A 85 1.71 8.24 -4.92
C PHE A 85 0.49 7.47 -5.39
N LEU A 86 0.68 6.19 -5.65
CA LEU A 86 -0.40 5.25 -5.97
C LEU A 86 -0.73 4.44 -4.71
N GLY A 87 -1.98 4.49 -4.26
CA GLY A 87 -2.45 3.80 -3.07
C GLY A 87 -3.50 2.75 -3.40
N PHE A 88 -3.31 1.53 -2.92
CA PHE A 88 -4.30 0.45 -3.01
C PHE A 88 -4.86 0.15 -1.62
N GLU A 89 -6.19 0.22 -1.47
CA GLU A 89 -6.85 -0.12 -0.22
C GLU A 89 -8.27 -0.66 -0.44
N PRO A 90 -8.52 -1.94 -0.15
CA PRO A 90 -9.85 -2.52 -0.26
C PRO A 90 -10.83 -2.07 0.85
N TYR A 91 -10.36 -1.53 1.98
CA TYR A 91 -11.20 -1.03 3.06
C TYR A 91 -11.68 0.40 2.79
N LEU A 92 -12.96 0.55 2.41
CA LEU A 92 -13.52 1.83 1.96
C LEU A 92 -13.53 2.94 3.03
N ASN A 93 -13.59 2.59 4.31
CA ASN A 93 -13.44 3.58 5.38
C ASN A 93 -12.00 4.13 5.45
N GLY A 94 -11.01 3.33 5.05
CA GLY A 94 -9.63 3.75 4.88
C GLY A 94 -9.47 4.71 3.72
N VAL A 95 -10.04 4.37 2.56
CA VAL A 95 -10.15 5.25 1.38
C VAL A 95 -10.78 6.60 1.75
N ALA A 96 -11.91 6.58 2.46
CA ALA A 96 -12.57 7.79 2.95
C ALA A 96 -11.67 8.65 3.86
N SER A 97 -10.82 8.00 4.67
CA SER A 97 -9.84 8.69 5.52
C SER A 97 -8.76 9.36 4.68
N LEU A 98 -8.21 8.67 3.69
CA LEU A 98 -7.19 9.23 2.79
C LEU A 98 -7.72 10.41 1.97
N VAL A 99 -8.96 10.34 1.47
CA VAL A 99 -9.60 11.48 0.79
C VAL A 99 -9.66 12.70 1.71
N ARG A 100 -10.01 12.52 3.00
CA ARG A 100 -10.02 13.62 3.97
C ARG A 100 -8.64 14.22 4.18
N HIS A 101 -7.60 13.40 4.35
CA HIS A 101 -6.22 13.88 4.45
C HIS A 101 -5.82 14.69 3.21
N SER A 102 -6.08 14.13 2.03
CA SER A 102 -5.73 14.74 0.74
C SER A 102 -6.40 16.10 0.55
N VAL A 103 -7.70 16.21 0.87
CA VAL A 103 -8.43 17.49 0.81
C VAL A 103 -7.90 18.48 1.85
N SER A 104 -7.73 18.06 3.11
CA SER A 104 -7.29 18.96 4.18
C SER A 104 -5.88 19.50 3.96
N GLU A 105 -5.01 18.70 3.36
CA GLU A 105 -3.60 19.03 3.14
C GLU A 105 -3.32 19.49 1.69
N LYS A 106 -4.36 19.62 0.87
CA LYS A 106 -4.32 20.04 -0.54
C LYS A 106 -3.33 19.20 -1.38
N LEU A 107 -3.34 17.88 -1.19
CA LEU A 107 -2.46 16.95 -1.88
C LEU A 107 -3.03 16.63 -3.27
N SER A 108 -2.29 16.92 -4.32
CA SER A 108 -2.69 16.65 -5.72
C SER A 108 -2.00 15.43 -6.33
N ASN A 109 -0.89 14.99 -5.72
CA ASN A 109 0.01 13.93 -6.19
C ASN A 109 -0.33 12.53 -5.64
N ILE A 110 -1.58 12.31 -5.20
CA ILE A 110 -2.08 11.00 -4.73
C ILE A 110 -3.12 10.46 -5.71
N ARG A 111 -3.07 9.15 -5.95
CA ARG A 111 -4.06 8.40 -6.72
C ARG A 111 -4.44 7.11 -6.01
N ILE A 112 -5.73 6.78 -6.04
CA ILE A 112 -6.35 5.76 -5.20
C ILE A 112 -7.02 4.70 -6.08
N VAL A 113 -6.76 3.44 -5.75
CA VAL A 113 -7.52 2.29 -6.23
C VAL A 113 -8.15 1.60 -5.01
N PRO A 114 -9.49 1.64 -4.87
CA PRO A 114 -10.19 1.13 -3.70
C PRO A 114 -10.36 -0.40 -3.75
N ASP A 115 -9.28 -1.14 -4.01
CA ASP A 115 -9.31 -2.60 -4.16
C ASP A 115 -7.97 -3.28 -3.82
N ASP A 116 -7.94 -4.61 -3.89
CA ASP A 116 -6.72 -5.41 -3.75
C ASP A 116 -5.76 -5.16 -4.93
N ILE A 117 -4.46 -5.05 -4.65
CA ILE A 117 -3.43 -4.81 -5.67
C ILE A 117 -3.16 -6.03 -6.56
N ARG A 118 -3.35 -7.26 -6.06
CA ARG A 118 -2.88 -8.48 -6.73
C ARG A 118 -3.42 -8.66 -8.16
N PRO A 119 -4.71 -8.41 -8.46
CA PRO A 119 -5.22 -8.47 -9.82
C PRO A 119 -4.64 -7.38 -10.74
N PHE A 120 -4.13 -6.30 -10.15
CA PHE A 120 -3.59 -5.15 -10.87
C PHE A 120 -2.09 -5.26 -11.15
N LEU A 121 -1.34 -6.04 -10.36
CA LEU A 121 0.10 -6.20 -10.51
C LEU A 121 0.51 -6.56 -11.94
N ILE A 122 -0.18 -7.52 -12.57
CA ILE A 122 0.11 -7.98 -13.94
C ILE A 122 -0.13 -6.91 -15.01
N LYS A 123 -0.92 -5.87 -14.71
CA LYS A 123 -1.25 -4.79 -15.66
C LYS A 123 -0.20 -3.67 -15.63
N LEU A 124 0.56 -3.57 -14.54
CA LEU A 124 1.60 -2.57 -14.36
C LEU A 124 2.81 -2.86 -15.27
N PRO A 125 3.40 -1.84 -15.93
CA PRO A 125 4.60 -2.02 -16.73
C PRO A 125 5.80 -2.44 -15.89
N ASP A 126 6.75 -3.09 -16.54
CA ASP A 126 8.05 -3.40 -15.94
C ASP A 126 8.75 -2.10 -15.51
N ARG A 127 9.43 -2.15 -14.36
CA ARG A 127 10.31 -1.06 -13.87
C ARG A 127 9.63 0.32 -13.80
N CYS A 128 8.32 0.38 -13.53
CA CYS A 128 7.59 1.63 -13.40
C CYS A 128 7.63 2.25 -11.99
N LEU A 129 7.88 1.45 -10.94
CA LEU A 129 7.83 1.92 -9.54
C LEU A 129 9.23 2.11 -8.95
N SER A 130 9.41 3.22 -8.21
CA SER A 130 10.72 3.57 -7.60
C SER A 130 10.76 3.28 -6.10
N ARG A 131 9.59 3.07 -5.47
CA ARG A 131 9.47 2.65 -4.07
C ARG A 131 8.13 1.95 -3.83
N ILE A 132 8.11 0.96 -2.94
CA ILE A 132 6.90 0.28 -2.52
C ILE A 132 6.85 0.20 -0.98
N PHE A 133 5.66 0.39 -0.40
CA PHE A 133 5.39 0.26 1.03
C PHE A 133 4.29 -0.79 1.26
N ILE A 134 4.52 -1.69 2.21
CA ILE A 134 3.54 -2.70 2.68
C ILE A 134 3.56 -2.68 4.22
N LEU A 135 2.71 -1.85 4.82
CA LEU A 135 2.84 -1.51 6.24
C LEU A 135 1.73 -2.17 7.07
N PHE A 136 2.12 -2.99 8.05
CA PHE A 136 1.21 -3.73 8.92
C PHE A 136 0.12 -4.52 8.16
N PRO A 137 0.47 -5.29 7.09
CA PRO A 137 -0.51 -6.07 6.35
C PRO A 137 -1.15 -7.15 7.24
N ASP A 138 -2.37 -7.56 6.89
CA ASP A 138 -3.10 -8.59 7.63
C ASP A 138 -2.25 -9.88 7.81
N PRO A 139 -2.01 -10.33 9.06
CA PRO A 139 -1.06 -11.43 9.31
C PRO A 139 -1.63 -12.81 9.04
N TRP A 140 -2.95 -12.96 8.92
CA TRP A 140 -3.63 -14.24 8.67
C TRP A 140 -3.06 -15.40 9.53
N PRO A 141 -3.21 -15.34 10.88
CA PRO A 141 -2.46 -16.21 11.79
C PRO A 141 -2.84 -17.70 11.69
N LYS A 142 -4.07 -18.00 11.27
CA LYS A 142 -4.54 -19.39 11.10
C LYS A 142 -3.81 -20.05 9.93
N SER A 143 -3.27 -21.25 10.12
CA SER A 143 -2.49 -21.98 9.08
C SER A 143 -3.21 -22.06 7.73
N LYS A 144 -4.51 -22.37 7.73
CA LYS A 144 -5.35 -22.43 6.50
C LYS A 144 -5.49 -21.09 5.76
N HIS A 145 -5.10 -19.97 6.37
CA HIS A 145 -5.16 -18.63 5.78
C HIS A 145 -3.80 -18.09 5.35
N LYS A 146 -2.69 -18.82 5.56
CA LYS A 146 -1.34 -18.33 5.22
C LYS A 146 -1.20 -17.93 3.74
N LYS A 147 -1.90 -18.62 2.82
CA LYS A 147 -1.99 -18.28 1.38
C LYS A 147 -2.67 -16.93 1.08
N ARG A 148 -3.26 -16.27 2.08
CA ARG A 148 -3.90 -14.94 1.95
C ARG A 148 -2.95 -13.79 2.26
N ARG A 149 -1.78 -14.06 2.85
CA ARG A 149 -0.75 -13.06 3.11
C ARG A 149 -0.31 -12.44 1.78
N ILE A 150 -0.14 -11.12 1.75
CA ILE A 150 0.29 -10.41 0.55
C ILE A 150 1.69 -10.84 0.12
N ILE A 151 2.59 -11.15 1.08
CA ILE A 151 3.91 -11.70 0.78
C ILE A 151 3.78 -13.19 0.46
N GLN A 152 3.86 -13.51 -0.83
CA GLN A 152 3.95 -14.84 -1.45
C GLN A 152 4.98 -14.78 -2.59
N CYS A 153 5.39 -15.93 -3.10
CA CYS A 153 6.31 -16.01 -4.24
C CYS A 153 5.78 -15.24 -5.46
N GLU A 154 4.50 -15.39 -5.80
CA GLU A 154 3.88 -14.75 -6.97
C GLU A 154 3.86 -13.23 -6.82
N THR A 155 3.46 -12.73 -5.64
CA THR A 155 3.50 -11.30 -5.36
C THR A 155 4.92 -10.75 -5.41
N LEU A 156 5.91 -11.45 -4.82
CA LEU A 156 7.31 -10.99 -4.87
C LEU A 156 7.86 -10.95 -6.29
N SER A 157 7.50 -11.92 -7.13
CA SER A 157 7.84 -11.95 -8.56
C SER A 157 7.31 -10.72 -9.28
N GLU A 158 6.04 -10.40 -9.09
CA GLU A 158 5.44 -9.22 -9.72
C GLU A 158 5.99 -7.91 -9.16
N LEU A 159 6.17 -7.80 -7.84
CA LEU A 159 6.79 -6.62 -7.22
C LEU A 159 8.20 -6.39 -7.78
N HIS A 160 9.00 -7.45 -7.93
CA HIS A 160 10.30 -7.35 -8.56
C HIS A 160 10.20 -6.85 -10.00
N ARG A 161 9.32 -7.42 -10.83
CA ARG A 161 9.15 -7.02 -12.22
C ARG A 161 8.82 -5.53 -12.38
N ILE A 162 7.88 -5.02 -11.58
CA ILE A 162 7.38 -3.64 -11.68
C ILE A 162 8.29 -2.60 -11.03
N MET A 163 9.18 -3.01 -10.13
CA MET A 163 10.13 -2.10 -9.46
C MET A 163 11.34 -1.80 -10.35
N LYS A 164 11.87 -0.59 -10.30
CA LYS A 164 13.15 -0.22 -10.93
C LYS A 164 14.32 -0.92 -10.22
N PRO A 165 15.43 -1.25 -10.91
CA PRO A 165 16.65 -1.69 -10.22
C PRO A 165 17.07 -0.66 -9.17
N GLY A 166 17.47 -1.11 -7.98
CA GLY A 166 17.82 -0.22 -6.87
C GLY A 166 16.62 0.40 -6.12
N ALA A 167 15.38 0.15 -6.55
CA ALA A 167 14.18 0.63 -5.85
C ALA A 167 14.02 -0.04 -4.47
N LYS A 168 13.43 0.69 -3.53
CA LYS A 168 13.25 0.25 -2.15
C LYS A 168 11.86 -0.35 -1.91
N LEU A 169 11.80 -1.47 -1.20
CA LEU A 169 10.59 -2.09 -0.68
C LEU A 169 10.63 -2.07 0.85
N ARG A 170 9.71 -1.32 1.46
CA ARG A 170 9.55 -1.22 2.91
C ARG A 170 8.39 -2.04 3.39
N ILE A 171 8.62 -2.85 4.41
CA ILE A 171 7.61 -3.70 5.03
C ILE A 171 7.64 -3.46 6.54
N ALA A 172 6.49 -3.25 7.16
CA ALA A 172 6.37 -3.31 8.62
C ALA A 172 5.42 -4.39 9.05
N THR A 173 5.72 -5.04 10.17
CA THR A 173 4.81 -5.98 10.83
C THR A 173 5.08 -6.00 12.32
N ASP A 174 4.03 -6.18 13.10
CA ASP A 174 4.06 -6.37 14.55
C ASP A 174 3.71 -7.83 14.93
N HIS A 175 3.65 -8.73 13.95
CA HIS A 175 3.27 -10.12 14.13
C HIS A 175 4.45 -11.06 13.86
N LEU A 176 4.94 -11.74 14.91
CA LEU A 176 6.16 -12.53 14.86
C LEU A 176 6.12 -13.68 13.82
N ASP A 177 5.05 -14.48 13.75
CA ASP A 177 4.95 -15.54 12.71
C ASP A 177 4.90 -14.95 11.29
N TYR A 178 4.40 -13.71 11.12
CA TYR A 178 4.40 -13.08 9.81
C TYR A 178 5.77 -12.48 9.49
N LEU A 179 6.49 -11.95 10.48
CA LEU A 179 7.88 -11.53 10.32
C LEU A 179 8.76 -12.71 9.83
N SER A 180 8.69 -13.86 10.50
CA SER A 180 9.40 -15.07 10.08
C SER A 180 9.03 -15.48 8.65
N TRP A 181 7.73 -15.44 8.33
CA TRP A 181 7.24 -15.71 6.98
C TRP A 181 7.84 -14.77 5.94
N ILE A 182 7.87 -13.46 6.20
CA ILE A 182 8.47 -12.46 5.31
C ILE A 182 9.95 -12.78 5.08
N LEU A 183 10.73 -12.97 6.15
CA LEU A 183 12.17 -13.24 6.04
C LEU A 183 12.46 -14.50 5.21
N ILE A 184 11.69 -15.57 5.41
CA ILE A 184 11.82 -16.82 4.64
C ILE A 184 11.51 -16.61 3.15
N HIS A 185 10.42 -15.89 2.82
CA HIS A 185 10.04 -15.66 1.42
C HIS A 185 11.06 -14.79 0.68
N PHE A 186 11.57 -13.75 1.32
CA PHE A 186 12.61 -12.90 0.72
C PHE A 186 13.92 -13.66 0.53
N LYS A 187 14.32 -14.48 1.52
CA LYS A 187 15.50 -15.34 1.40
C LYS A 187 15.40 -16.30 0.21
N ASN A 188 14.23 -16.90 -0.03
CA ASN A 188 14.05 -17.89 -1.09
C ASN A 188 13.91 -17.28 -2.49
N PHE A 189 13.44 -16.03 -2.60
CA PHE A 189 13.20 -15.38 -3.90
C PHE A 189 14.48 -14.84 -4.57
N ASN A 190 15.51 -14.46 -3.80
CA ASN A 190 16.82 -13.99 -4.27
C ASN A 190 16.84 -12.77 -5.24
N GLY A 191 15.73 -12.04 -5.39
CA GLY A 191 15.65 -10.80 -6.19
C GLY A 191 15.78 -9.49 -5.39
N PHE A 192 15.94 -9.58 -4.07
CA PHE A 192 15.98 -8.44 -3.17
C PHE A 192 17.13 -8.56 -2.17
N HIS A 193 17.86 -7.47 -1.96
CA HIS A 193 18.88 -7.34 -0.94
C HIS A 193 18.29 -6.75 0.33
N TRP A 194 18.46 -7.43 1.46
CA TRP A 194 18.10 -6.88 2.76
C TRP A 194 19.10 -5.79 3.17
N LEU A 195 18.62 -4.60 3.52
CA LEU A 195 19.48 -3.45 3.81
C LEU A 195 19.91 -3.32 5.28
N ALA A 196 19.35 -4.13 6.19
CA ALA A 196 19.73 -4.08 7.60
C ALA A 196 21.17 -4.56 7.80
N LYS A 197 21.97 -3.76 8.51
CA LYS A 197 23.36 -4.08 8.90
C LYS A 197 23.47 -4.39 10.40
N SER A 198 22.47 -3.99 11.17
CA SER A 198 22.39 -4.16 12.61
C SER A 198 20.94 -4.41 13.06
N PRO A 199 20.74 -4.93 14.28
CA PRO A 199 19.40 -5.07 14.84
C PRO A 199 18.60 -3.77 14.91
N LYS A 200 19.28 -2.62 15.06
CA LYS A 200 18.63 -1.30 15.12
C LYS A 200 17.90 -0.98 13.82
N ASP A 201 18.46 -1.38 12.69
CA ASP A 201 17.92 -1.05 11.35
C ASP A 201 16.55 -1.68 11.09
N TRP A 202 16.20 -2.76 11.80
CA TRP A 202 14.89 -3.41 11.66
C TRP A 202 14.03 -3.42 12.92
N ARG A 203 14.55 -2.98 14.07
CA ARG A 203 13.79 -2.83 15.31
C ARG A 203 13.35 -1.39 15.57
N CYS A 204 13.94 -0.42 14.88
CA CYS A 204 13.61 0.99 15.02
C CYS A 204 13.01 1.54 13.72
N ARG A 205 11.92 2.31 13.83
CA ARG A 205 11.35 3.03 12.69
C ARG A 205 12.33 4.10 12.22
N SER A 206 12.47 4.24 10.90
CA SER A 206 13.25 5.31 10.27
C SER A 206 12.59 6.68 10.44
N ASN A 207 13.38 7.76 10.42
CA ASN A 207 12.85 9.13 10.58
C ASN A 207 11.96 9.57 9.41
N ASP A 208 12.14 9.00 8.22
CA ASP A 208 11.37 9.27 7.00
C ASP A 208 10.10 8.39 6.86
N TRP A 209 9.61 7.89 7.98
CA TRP A 209 8.44 7.04 8.10
C TRP A 209 7.59 7.56 9.28
N PRO A 210 6.41 8.17 9.07
CA PRO A 210 5.56 8.63 10.17
C PRO A 210 5.00 7.46 10.97
N GLN A 211 4.89 7.62 12.28
CA GLN A 211 4.22 6.61 13.09
C GLN A 211 2.78 6.44 12.62
N THR A 212 2.38 5.21 12.29
CA THR A 212 1.00 4.92 11.88
C THR A 212 0.15 4.58 13.10
N ARG A 213 -1.18 4.66 12.95
CA ARG A 213 -2.10 4.20 13.99
C ARG A 213 -1.96 2.70 14.30
N TYR A 214 -1.51 1.90 13.33
CA TYR A 214 -1.29 0.47 13.51
C TYR A 214 -0.05 0.22 14.38
N GLU A 215 1.03 0.97 14.15
CA GLU A 215 2.21 0.96 15.02
C GLU A 215 1.87 1.40 16.44
N GLN A 216 1.11 2.50 16.61
CA GLN A 216 0.66 2.95 17.93
C GLN A 216 -0.16 1.90 18.65
N LYS A 217 -1.05 1.23 17.92
CA LYS A 217 -1.87 0.13 18.45
C LYS A 217 -0.99 -1.05 18.87
N ALA A 218 0.00 -1.43 18.05
CA ALA A 218 0.93 -2.51 18.36
C ALA A 218 1.66 -2.26 19.68
N ILE A 219 2.26 -1.07 19.82
CA ILE A 219 3.00 -0.65 21.01
C ILE A 219 2.08 -0.65 22.24
N ARG A 220 0.86 -0.10 22.11
CA ARG A 220 -0.13 -0.07 23.19
C ARG A 220 -0.52 -1.48 23.66
N GLU A 221 -0.55 -2.44 22.76
CA GLU A 221 -0.85 -3.84 23.05
C GLU A 221 0.39 -4.67 23.44
N GLY A 222 1.53 -4.01 23.70
CA GLY A 222 2.78 -4.67 24.13
C GLY A 222 3.48 -5.47 23.03
N ARG A 223 3.08 -5.29 21.76
CA ARG A 223 3.68 -5.96 20.61
C ARG A 223 4.85 -5.14 20.07
N THR A 224 5.88 -5.82 19.57
CA THR A 224 7.09 -5.17 19.04
C THR A 224 7.05 -5.11 17.52
N PRO A 225 6.92 -3.92 16.90
CA PRO A 225 7.01 -3.77 15.46
C PRO A 225 8.42 -4.06 14.94
N ALA A 226 8.48 -4.64 13.74
CA ALA A 226 9.67 -4.78 12.92
C ALA A 226 9.51 -3.97 11.64
N PHE A 227 10.61 -3.36 11.19
CA PHE A 227 10.68 -2.46 10.03
C PHE A 227 11.73 -2.99 9.05
N LEU A 228 11.31 -3.65 7.99
CA LEU A 228 12.21 -4.25 7.01
C LEU A 228 12.36 -3.33 5.81
N GLU A 229 13.59 -3.11 5.38
CA GLU A 229 13.89 -2.41 4.13
C GLU A 229 14.70 -3.32 3.22
N TYR A 230 14.19 -3.55 2.02
CA TYR A 230 14.83 -4.30 0.96
C TYR A 230 15.09 -3.40 -0.24
N GLN A 231 16.12 -3.73 -1.01
CA GLN A 231 16.42 -3.10 -2.29
C GLN A 231 16.33 -4.13 -3.40
N ARG A 232 15.65 -3.78 -4.50
CA ARG A 232 15.65 -4.61 -5.70
C ARG A 232 17.06 -4.64 -6.32
N ASN A 233 17.55 -5.83 -6.68
CA ASN A 233 18.82 -6.00 -7.39
C ASN A 233 18.83 -5.45 -8.81
#